data_AF-A0AAT9SDK1-F1
#
_entry.id   AF-A0AAT9SDK1-F1
#
_cell.length_a   1.000
_cell.length_b   1.000
_cell.length_c   1.000
_cell.angle_alpha   90.00
_cell.angle_beta   90.00
_cell.angle_gamma   90.00
#
_symmetry.space_group_name_H-M   'P 1'
#
loop_
_entity.id
_entity.type
_entity.pdbx_description
1 polymer ?
#
loop_
_entity_poly.entity_id
_entity_poly.type
_entity_poly.pdbx_seq_one_letter_code
_entity_poly.pdbx_strand_id
1 'polypeptide(L)'
;MSFSAEYILETFKDTKVADAPKLKHTQYLNYLAKRLGYHDYNHFKGCVRTAPSDRIGDFYLGLMQKICALRLPKEGVDHVRLNDCTWTSVGFDSYFIGWDKRGREVRVPTPGHGVFSAMDFRNVFDEPLYVIETEAEFHAWQLKWGSFALVPVAMAKSRFPSLFNQQSKVVEAPPIAKIKRRVQRELKDKGLI
;
A
#
# COMPACT_ATOMS: atom_id res chain seq x y z
N MET A 1 -9.20 11.68 -13.02
CA MET A 1 -7.77 11.32 -13.07
C MET A 1 -7.63 10.16 -14.02
N SER A 2 -6.83 10.31 -15.07
CA SER A 2 -6.65 9.26 -16.07
C SER A 2 -5.17 8.95 -16.16
N PHE A 3 -4.82 7.68 -15.99
CA PHE A 3 -3.53 7.20 -16.47
C PHE A 3 -3.51 7.37 -18.00
N SER A 4 -2.34 7.53 -18.61
CA SER A 4 -2.18 7.50 -20.07
C SER A 4 -1.63 6.15 -20.53
N ALA A 5 -1.76 5.86 -21.83
CA ALA A 5 -1.13 4.68 -22.42
C ALA A 5 0.38 4.69 -22.17
N GLU A 6 1.04 5.83 -22.39
CA GLU A 6 2.48 5.99 -22.21
C GLU A 6 2.88 5.71 -20.77
N TYR A 7 2.15 6.29 -19.80
CA TYR A 7 2.42 6.07 -18.39
C TYR A 7 2.30 4.59 -18.01
N ILE A 8 1.27 3.90 -18.49
CA ILE A 8 1.06 2.47 -18.23
C ILE A 8 2.18 1.64 -18.85
N LEU A 9 2.57 1.94 -20.08
CA LEU A 9 3.61 1.21 -20.80
C LEU A 9 4.98 1.37 -20.12
N GLU A 10 5.33 2.58 -19.68
CA GLU A 10 6.57 2.80 -18.94
C GLU A 10 6.53 2.11 -17.57
N THR A 11 5.43 2.28 -16.82
CA THR A 11 5.26 1.63 -15.51
C THR A 11 5.34 0.10 -15.63
N PHE A 12 4.77 -0.48 -16.69
CA PHE A 12 4.84 -1.92 -16.95
C PHE A 12 6.29 -2.38 -17.17
N LYS A 13 7.11 -1.65 -17.94
CA LYS A 13 8.51 -2.03 -18.20
C LYS A 13 9.37 -2.02 -16.94
N ASP A 14 9.08 -1.09 -16.03
CA ASP A 14 9.82 -0.93 -14.78
C ASP A 14 9.31 -1.85 -13.65
N THR A 15 8.20 -2.56 -13.87
CA THR A 15 7.56 -3.38 -12.85
C THR A 15 8.36 -4.65 -12.57
N LYS A 16 8.89 -4.74 -11.35
CA LYS A 16 9.41 -5.97 -10.76
C LYS A 16 8.29 -6.76 -10.08
N VAL A 17 8.27 -8.08 -10.24
CA VAL A 17 7.30 -8.96 -9.58
C VAL A 17 8.00 -10.09 -8.83
N ALA A 18 7.35 -10.60 -7.76
CA ALA A 18 7.84 -11.76 -7.01
C ALA A 18 7.93 -13.00 -7.91
N ASP A 19 8.91 -13.86 -7.58
CA ASP A 19 9.12 -15.19 -8.15
C ASP A 19 9.30 -15.21 -9.68
N ALA A 20 9.71 -14.09 -10.27
CA ALA A 20 10.06 -14.06 -11.67
C ALA A 20 11.33 -14.89 -11.93
N PRO A 21 11.33 -15.81 -12.92
CA PRO A 21 12.54 -16.52 -13.29
C PRO A 21 13.61 -15.55 -13.84
N LYS A 22 14.87 -15.96 -13.82
CA LYS A 22 15.97 -15.20 -14.44
C LYS A 22 15.78 -15.20 -15.96
N LEU A 23 15.25 -14.09 -16.47
CA LEU A 23 14.91 -13.91 -17.89
C LEU A 23 15.67 -12.71 -18.46
N LYS A 24 15.94 -12.75 -19.77
CA LYS A 24 16.37 -11.54 -20.49
C LYS A 24 15.21 -10.55 -20.55
N HIS A 25 15.50 -9.26 -20.73
CA HIS A 25 14.49 -8.19 -20.65
C HIS A 25 13.23 -8.45 -21.50
N THR A 26 13.36 -8.84 -22.78
CA THR A 26 12.21 -9.13 -23.64
C THR A 26 11.40 -10.34 -23.19
N GLN A 27 12.06 -11.39 -22.70
CA GLN A 27 11.40 -12.56 -22.12
C GLN A 27 10.66 -12.19 -20.83
N TYR A 28 11.25 -11.30 -20.02
CA TYR A 28 10.64 -10.79 -18.80
C TYR A 28 9.37 -9.98 -19.09
N LEU A 29 9.38 -9.10 -20.09
CA LEU A 29 8.17 -8.37 -20.51
C LEU A 29 7.06 -9.31 -20.96
N ASN A 30 7.40 -10.37 -21.71
CA ASN A 30 6.41 -11.38 -22.10
C ASN A 30 5.88 -12.18 -20.91
N TYR A 31 6.73 -12.49 -19.93
CA TYR A 31 6.32 -13.14 -18.68
C TYR A 31 5.33 -12.26 -17.90
N LEU A 32 5.63 -10.97 -17.73
CA LEU A 32 4.75 -10.04 -17.05
C LEU A 32 3.41 -9.86 -17.78
N ALA A 33 3.43 -9.80 -19.12
CA ALA A 33 2.22 -9.69 -19.93
C ALA A 33 1.30 -10.90 -19.72
N LYS A 34 1.87 -12.11 -19.68
CA LYS A 34 1.13 -13.35 -19.37
C LYS A 34 0.52 -13.33 -17.97
N ARG A 35 1.24 -12.82 -16.96
CA ARG A 35 0.68 -12.67 -15.60
C ARG A 35 -0.51 -11.73 -15.53
N LEU A 36 -0.59 -10.75 -16.43
CA LEU A 36 -1.74 -9.85 -16.54
C LEU A 36 -2.86 -10.38 -17.47
N GLY A 37 -2.69 -11.58 -18.05
CA GLY A 37 -3.68 -12.23 -18.92
C GLY A 37 -3.50 -11.93 -20.42
N TYR A 38 -2.36 -11.41 -20.86
CA TYR A 38 -2.05 -11.14 -22.27
C TYR A 38 -1.16 -12.23 -22.86
N HIS A 39 -1.27 -12.47 -24.17
CA HIS A 39 -0.42 -13.47 -24.86
C HIS A 39 1.08 -13.15 -24.77
N ASP A 40 1.45 -11.90 -25.05
CA ASP A 40 2.81 -11.38 -25.01
C ASP A 40 2.82 -9.84 -24.85
N TYR A 41 4.02 -9.25 -24.81
CA TYR A 41 4.16 -7.81 -24.65
C TYR A 41 3.62 -6.98 -25.83
N ASN A 42 3.66 -7.52 -27.06
CA ASN A 42 3.09 -6.82 -28.22
C ASN A 42 1.56 -6.80 -28.16
N HIS A 43 0.94 -7.90 -27.74
CA HIS A 43 -0.49 -7.97 -27.47
C HIS A 43 -0.89 -6.98 -26.38
N PHE A 44 -0.18 -6.97 -25.25
CA PHE A 44 -0.38 -5.99 -24.17
C PHE A 44 -0.30 -4.55 -24.68
N LYS A 45 0.79 -4.22 -25.40
CA LYS A 45 1.02 -2.89 -25.96
C LYS A 45 -0.07 -2.49 -26.97
N GLY A 46 -0.53 -3.43 -27.78
CA GLY A 46 -1.65 -3.25 -28.70
C GLY A 46 -2.92 -2.86 -27.94
N CYS A 47 -3.33 -3.69 -26.98
CA CYS A 47 -4.53 -3.45 -26.16
C CYS A 47 -4.50 -2.11 -25.42
N VAL A 48 -3.35 -1.72 -24.86
CA VAL A 48 -3.22 -0.42 -24.18
C VAL A 48 -3.39 0.74 -25.15
N ARG A 49 -2.83 0.66 -26.36
CA ARG A 49 -2.92 1.74 -27.36
C ARG A 49 -4.27 1.83 -28.06
N THR A 50 -4.97 0.70 -28.18
CA THR A 50 -6.28 0.61 -28.83
C THR A 50 -7.40 0.44 -27.81
N ALA A 51 -7.22 0.94 -26.59
CA ALA A 51 -8.23 0.89 -25.55
C ALA A 51 -9.52 1.61 -26.03
N PRO A 52 -10.71 1.07 -25.74
CA PRO A 52 -11.99 1.68 -26.14
C PRO A 52 -12.10 3.11 -25.59
N SER A 53 -12.34 4.10 -26.45
CA SER A 53 -12.36 5.52 -26.07
C SER A 53 -13.48 5.86 -25.08
N ASP A 54 -14.59 5.14 -25.13
CA ASP A 54 -15.77 5.30 -24.27
C ASP A 54 -15.54 4.80 -22.83
N ARG A 55 -14.60 3.87 -22.63
CA ARG A 55 -14.28 3.27 -21.30
C ARG A 55 -12.80 3.30 -20.97
N ILE A 56 -12.03 4.17 -21.63
CA ILE A 56 -10.58 4.24 -21.51
C ILE A 56 -10.12 4.44 -20.06
N GLY A 57 -10.86 5.26 -19.30
CA GLY A 57 -10.59 5.52 -17.88
C GLY A 57 -10.70 4.27 -17.02
N ASP A 58 -11.79 3.50 -17.17
CA ASP A 58 -12.01 2.27 -16.40
C ASP A 58 -11.01 1.19 -16.79
N PHE A 59 -10.71 1.07 -18.09
CA PHE A 59 -9.71 0.13 -18.60
C PHE A 59 -8.32 0.42 -18.01
N TYR A 60 -7.88 1.67 -18.06
CA TYR A 60 -6.59 2.08 -17.52
C TYR A 60 -6.52 1.99 -15.99
N LEU A 61 -7.61 2.36 -15.30
CA LEU A 61 -7.70 2.25 -13.85
C LEU A 61 -7.59 0.80 -13.39
N GLY A 62 -8.34 -0.12 -14.03
CA GLY A 62 -8.29 -1.54 -13.72
C GLY A 62 -6.96 -2.19 -14.09
N LEU A 63 -6.31 -1.73 -15.16
CA LEU A 63 -4.99 -2.24 -15.53
C LEU A 63 -3.91 -1.81 -14.55
N MET A 64 -3.90 -0.53 -14.15
CA MET A 64 -2.97 -0.04 -13.13
C MET A 64 -3.21 -0.70 -11.78
N GLN A 65 -4.46 -0.97 -11.40
CA GLN A 65 -4.77 -1.73 -10.19
C GLN A 65 -4.07 -3.11 -10.19
N LYS A 66 -4.15 -3.85 -11.30
CA LYS A 66 -3.49 -5.15 -11.45
C LYS A 66 -1.97 -5.02 -11.42
N ILE A 67 -1.41 -4.02 -12.08
CA ILE A 67 0.04 -3.76 -12.07
C ILE A 67 0.51 -3.47 -10.63
N CYS A 68 -0.15 -2.56 -9.91
CA CYS A 68 0.17 -2.23 -8.52
C CYS A 68 0.00 -3.43 -7.57
N ALA A 69 -0.96 -4.32 -7.82
CA ALA A 69 -1.16 -5.54 -7.04
C ALA A 69 -0.06 -6.58 -7.23
N LEU A 70 0.57 -6.64 -8.40
CA LEU A 70 1.66 -7.58 -8.70
C LEU A 70 3.05 -7.00 -8.38
N ARG A 71 3.21 -5.69 -8.52
CA ARG A 71 4.48 -4.98 -8.39
C ARG A 71 5.09 -5.18 -7.00
N LEU A 72 6.41 -5.23 -6.94
CA LEU A 72 7.20 -5.17 -5.71
C LEU A 72 7.60 -3.71 -5.40
N PRO A 73 7.70 -3.32 -4.11
CA PRO A 73 8.18 -1.99 -3.74
C PRO A 73 9.59 -1.74 -4.26
N LYS A 74 9.88 -0.48 -4.63
CA LYS A 74 11.22 -0.10 -5.10
C LYS A 74 12.27 -0.32 -4.02
N GLU A 75 13.41 -0.87 -4.42
CA GLU A 75 14.58 -1.04 -3.54
C GLU A 75 15.10 0.33 -3.07
N GLY A 76 15.49 0.41 -1.80
CA GLY A 76 16.02 1.64 -1.19
C GLY A 76 14.98 2.72 -0.88
N VAL A 77 13.68 2.46 -1.12
CA VAL A 77 12.58 3.33 -0.70
C VAL A 77 11.88 2.68 0.48
N ASP A 78 11.73 3.43 1.57
CA ASP A 78 10.95 2.98 2.72
C ASP A 78 9.47 3.21 2.47
N HIS A 79 8.66 2.17 2.70
CA HIS A 79 7.21 2.24 2.65
C HIS A 79 6.59 2.00 4.03
N VAL A 80 5.41 2.58 4.22
CA VAL A 80 4.48 2.25 5.31
C VAL A 80 3.34 1.40 4.74
N ARG A 81 2.77 0.51 5.56
CA ARG A 81 1.54 -0.20 5.19
C ARG A 81 0.33 0.57 5.69
N LEU A 82 -0.53 0.95 4.75
CA LEU A 82 -1.79 1.62 4.98
C LEU A 82 -2.95 0.70 4.59
N ASN A 83 -4.11 0.88 5.18
CA ASN A 83 -5.34 0.24 4.73
C ASN A 83 -6.47 1.27 4.71
N ASP A 84 -7.23 1.31 3.63
CA ASP A 84 -8.41 2.17 3.56
C ASP A 84 -9.52 1.58 4.43
N CYS A 85 -9.93 2.32 5.47
CA CYS A 85 -10.98 1.89 6.38
C CYS A 85 -12.35 2.46 5.97
N THR A 86 -12.40 3.74 5.57
CA THR A 86 -13.68 4.42 5.28
C THR A 86 -13.56 5.61 4.34
N TRP A 87 -12.76 5.62 3.26
CA TRP A 87 -12.58 6.74 2.30
C TRP A 87 -11.95 8.03 2.92
N THR A 88 -12.22 8.30 4.19
CA THR A 88 -11.84 9.45 5.02
C THR A 88 -10.93 9.04 6.17
N SER A 89 -10.82 7.75 6.46
CA SER A 89 -9.92 7.21 7.48
C SER A 89 -9.06 6.09 6.92
N VAL A 90 -7.79 6.13 7.30
CA VAL A 90 -6.77 5.17 6.90
C VAL A 90 -6.23 4.52 8.16
N GLY A 91 -6.31 3.20 8.23
CA GLY A 91 -5.56 2.42 9.20
C GLY A 91 -4.12 2.21 8.73
N PHE A 92 -3.25 1.84 9.66
CA PHE A 92 -1.83 1.64 9.36
C PHE A 92 -1.18 0.72 10.37
N ASP A 93 -0.17 0.00 9.91
CA ASP A 93 0.78 -0.67 10.78
C ASP A 93 1.51 0.35 11.63
N SER A 94 1.51 0.15 12.95
CA SER A 94 1.97 1.19 13.87
C SER A 94 2.80 0.63 15.00
N TYR A 95 3.72 1.47 15.51
CA TYR A 95 4.47 1.22 16.73
C TYR A 95 4.13 2.27 17.80
N PHE A 96 4.27 1.84 19.06
CA PHE A 96 3.99 2.66 20.24
C PHE A 96 5.14 3.63 20.50
N ILE A 97 4.83 4.91 20.75
CA ILE A 97 5.82 5.94 21.09
C ILE A 97 5.63 6.56 22.48
N GLY A 98 4.53 6.22 23.17
CA GLY A 98 4.24 6.75 24.50
C GLY A 98 2.75 6.87 24.80
N TRP A 99 2.44 7.46 25.94
CA TRP A 99 1.08 7.66 26.42
C TRP A 99 0.70 9.14 26.37
N ASP A 100 -0.57 9.44 26.08
CA ASP A 100 -1.09 10.81 26.20
C ASP A 100 -1.54 11.13 27.63
N LYS A 101 -1.87 12.40 27.89
CA LYS A 101 -2.38 12.88 29.19
C LYS A 101 -3.66 12.19 29.67
N ARG A 102 -4.40 11.53 28.76
CA ARG A 102 -5.62 10.77 29.08
C ARG A 102 -5.32 9.29 29.31
N GLY A 103 -4.07 8.87 29.15
CA GLY A 103 -3.59 7.51 29.24
C GLY A 103 -3.87 6.68 28.00
N ARG A 104 -4.08 7.28 26.82
CA ARG A 104 -4.24 6.55 25.55
C ARG A 104 -2.89 6.33 24.88
N GLU A 105 -2.76 5.24 24.15
CA GLU A 105 -1.56 4.98 23.37
C GLU A 105 -1.41 6.05 22.28
N VAL A 106 -0.19 6.56 22.17
CA VAL A 106 0.25 7.37 21.05
C VAL A 106 1.10 6.47 20.16
N ARG A 107 0.67 6.32 18.91
CA ARG A 107 1.30 5.43 17.93
C ARG A 107 1.54 6.19 16.64
N VAL A 108 2.54 5.77 15.88
CA VAL A 108 2.87 6.34 14.56
C VAL A 108 3.08 5.22 13.54
N PRO A 109 2.96 5.51 12.23
CA PRO A 109 3.17 4.51 11.20
C PRO A 109 4.56 3.89 11.23
N THR A 110 4.62 2.57 11.09
CA THR A 110 5.86 1.79 11.04
C THR A 110 6.45 1.86 9.62
N PRO A 111 7.66 2.44 9.45
CA PRO A 111 8.37 2.38 8.17
C PRO A 111 9.06 1.03 7.97
N GLY A 112 9.63 0.80 6.79
CA GLY A 112 10.49 -0.35 6.49
C GLY A 112 9.78 -1.54 5.87
N HIS A 113 8.57 -1.35 5.34
CA HIS A 113 7.87 -2.41 4.60
C HIS A 113 8.44 -2.57 3.18
N GLY A 114 9.49 -3.39 3.06
CA GLY A 114 10.14 -3.70 1.78
C GLY A 114 9.58 -4.93 1.07
N VAL A 115 10.35 -5.47 0.13
CA VAL A 115 9.99 -6.62 -0.73
C VAL A 115 9.54 -7.84 0.09
N PHE A 116 10.29 -8.22 1.12
CA PHE A 116 9.94 -9.37 1.96
C PHE A 116 8.61 -9.16 2.70
N SER A 117 8.36 -7.97 3.23
CA SER A 117 7.09 -7.65 3.89
C SER A 117 5.91 -7.70 2.91
N ALA A 118 6.11 -7.28 1.66
CA ALA A 118 5.08 -7.37 0.63
C ALA A 118 4.76 -8.83 0.26
N MET A 119 5.79 -9.68 0.14
CA MET A 119 5.62 -11.10 -0.17
C MET A 119 4.97 -11.86 0.99
N ASP A 120 5.44 -11.64 2.22
CA ASP A 120 4.87 -12.26 3.42
C ASP A 120 3.39 -11.92 3.58
N PHE A 121 3.02 -10.64 3.40
CA PHE A 121 1.61 -10.24 3.42
C PHE A 121 0.79 -11.00 2.37
N ARG A 122 1.25 -11.07 1.12
CA ARG A 122 0.53 -11.76 0.03
C ARG A 122 0.43 -13.27 0.21
N ASN A 123 1.26 -13.86 1.06
CA ASN A 123 1.18 -15.29 1.40
C ASN A 123 0.18 -15.57 2.53
N VAL A 124 -0.09 -14.58 3.38
CA VAL A 124 -0.92 -14.73 4.59
C VAL A 124 -2.35 -14.23 4.37
N PHE A 125 -2.50 -13.15 3.60
CA PHE A 125 -3.78 -12.46 3.40
C PHE A 125 -4.30 -12.67 1.98
N ASP A 126 -5.60 -12.93 1.85
CA ASP A 126 -6.29 -13.04 0.56
C ASP A 126 -6.55 -11.66 -0.08
N GLU A 127 -6.51 -10.60 0.72
CA GLU A 127 -6.72 -9.23 0.27
C GLU A 127 -5.54 -8.71 -0.58
N PRO A 128 -5.82 -7.92 -1.63
CA PRO A 128 -4.76 -7.36 -2.45
C PRO A 128 -3.94 -6.33 -1.68
N LEU A 129 -2.61 -6.46 -1.78
CA LEU A 129 -1.65 -5.44 -1.37
C LEU A 129 -1.13 -4.66 -2.59
N TYR A 130 -1.58 -3.42 -2.72
CA TYR A 130 -1.15 -2.54 -3.80
C TYR A 130 0.17 -1.84 -3.42
N VAL A 131 1.19 -1.98 -4.23
CA VAL A 131 2.39 -1.15 -4.11
C VAL A 131 2.12 0.14 -4.85
N ILE A 132 2.17 1.28 -4.14
CA ILE A 132 1.92 2.63 -4.66
C ILE A 132 3.26 3.36 -4.76
N GLU A 133 3.52 4.05 -5.86
CA GLU A 133 4.79 4.72 -6.16
C GLU A 133 4.57 6.14 -6.72
N THR A 134 3.34 6.49 -7.12
CA THR A 134 3.00 7.83 -7.62
C THR A 134 1.74 8.40 -6.96
N GLU A 135 1.60 9.72 -7.03
CA GLU A 135 0.40 10.41 -6.55
C GLU A 135 -0.86 9.95 -7.30
N ALA A 136 -0.78 9.68 -8.60
CA ALA A 136 -1.92 9.22 -9.38
C ALA A 136 -2.42 7.84 -8.89
N GLU A 137 -1.48 6.94 -8.60
CA GLU A 137 -1.79 5.63 -8.01
C GLU A 137 -2.36 5.77 -6.59
N PHE A 138 -1.83 6.68 -5.77
CA PHE A 138 -2.33 6.93 -4.42
C PHE A 138 -3.79 7.39 -4.41
N HIS A 139 -4.15 8.34 -5.28
CA HIS A 139 -5.54 8.78 -5.39
C HIS A 139 -6.46 7.68 -5.94
N ALA A 140 -5.99 6.89 -6.91
CA ALA A 140 -6.74 5.76 -7.44
C ALA A 140 -7.00 4.71 -6.34
N TRP A 141 -5.99 4.43 -5.51
CA TRP A 141 -6.12 3.57 -4.35
C TRP A 141 -7.19 4.10 -3.38
N GLN A 142 -7.07 5.36 -2.95
CA GLN A 142 -7.97 5.95 -1.96
C GLN A 142 -9.42 6.11 -2.45
N LEU A 143 -9.64 6.30 -3.75
CA LEU A 143 -10.96 6.63 -4.29
C LEU A 143 -11.64 5.47 -5.06
N LYS A 144 -10.94 4.38 -5.35
CA LYS A 144 -11.48 3.33 -6.22
C LYS A 144 -11.07 1.93 -5.81
N TRP A 145 -9.79 1.71 -5.49
CA TRP A 145 -9.29 0.35 -5.26
C TRP A 145 -9.48 -0.13 -3.81
N GLY A 146 -9.31 0.76 -2.83
CA GLY A 146 -9.36 0.43 -1.40
C GLY A 146 -8.28 -0.59 -0.99
N SER A 147 -8.57 -1.41 0.02
CA SER A 147 -7.66 -2.46 0.53
C SER A 147 -6.35 -1.92 1.13
N PHE A 148 -5.39 -2.82 1.32
CA PHE A 148 -4.04 -2.54 1.80
C PHE A 148 -3.16 -1.96 0.70
N ALA A 149 -2.29 -1.04 1.09
CA ALA A 149 -1.27 -0.46 0.22
C ALA A 149 0.07 -0.30 0.94
N LEU A 150 1.17 -0.52 0.20
CA LEU A 150 2.49 -0.01 0.56
C LEU A 150 2.68 1.35 -0.09
N VAL A 151 2.91 2.37 0.73
CA VAL A 151 3.04 3.77 0.30
C VAL A 151 4.38 4.32 0.77
N PRO A 152 5.16 5.01 -0.09
CA PRO A 152 6.43 5.60 0.30
C PRO A 152 6.24 6.54 1.50
N VAL A 153 7.14 6.46 2.48
CA VAL A 153 7.07 7.27 3.71
C VAL A 153 6.92 8.76 3.40
N ALA A 154 7.65 9.27 2.40
CA ALA A 154 7.58 10.68 2.01
C ALA A 154 6.17 11.09 1.53
N MET A 155 5.55 10.25 0.71
CA MET A 155 4.18 10.46 0.22
C MET A 155 3.17 10.35 1.38
N ALA A 156 3.30 9.33 2.23
CA ALA A 156 2.43 9.17 3.39
C ALA A 156 2.52 10.36 4.37
N LYS A 157 3.73 10.89 4.61
CA LYS A 157 3.94 12.09 5.44
C LYS A 157 3.31 13.34 4.82
N SER A 158 3.40 13.50 3.50
CA SER A 158 2.78 14.62 2.79
C SER A 158 1.26 14.58 2.88
N ARG A 159 0.66 13.39 2.72
CA ARG A 159 -0.80 13.19 2.72
C ARG A 159 -1.40 13.17 4.12
N PHE A 160 -0.69 12.58 5.09
CA PHE A 160 -1.17 12.42 6.46
C PHE A 160 -0.15 12.89 7.50
N PRO A 161 0.25 14.17 7.49
CA PRO A 161 1.29 14.69 8.38
C PRO A 161 0.92 14.50 9.86
N SER A 162 -0.37 14.57 10.18
CA SER A 162 -0.88 14.36 11.52
C SER A 162 -0.56 12.95 12.06
N LEU A 163 -0.50 11.91 11.22
CA LEU A 163 -0.18 10.55 11.68
C LEU A 163 1.26 10.40 12.15
N PHE A 164 2.19 11.16 11.57
CA PHE A 164 3.62 11.12 11.91
C PHE A 164 3.98 12.14 12.99
N ASN A 165 3.26 13.26 13.08
CA ASN A 165 3.54 14.34 14.03
C ASN A 165 2.80 14.15 15.35
N GLN A 166 3.10 13.06 16.06
CA GLN A 166 2.41 12.67 17.29
C GLN A 166 3.23 12.90 18.57
N GLN A 167 4.53 13.22 18.45
CA GLN A 167 5.44 13.35 19.60
C GLN A 167 4.95 14.34 20.65
N SER A 168 4.35 15.47 20.23
CA SER A 168 3.81 16.48 21.14
C SER A 168 2.64 16.02 22.00
N LYS A 169 2.06 14.84 21.70
CA LYS A 169 0.98 14.25 22.50
C LYS A 169 1.50 13.33 23.61
N VAL A 170 2.77 12.92 23.54
CA VAL A 170 3.40 12.04 24.54
C VAL A 170 3.70 12.85 25.79
N VAL A 171 3.36 12.30 26.96
CA VAL A 171 3.68 12.91 28.27
C VAL A 171 4.71 12.06 29.02
N GLU A 172 5.62 12.72 29.74
CA GLU A 172 6.64 12.05 30.55
C GLU A 172 6.04 11.31 31.77
N ALA A 173 5.02 11.91 32.38
CA ALA A 173 4.32 11.35 33.54
C ALA A 173 2.87 10.96 33.18
N PRO A 174 2.65 9.80 32.53
CA PRO A 174 1.32 9.38 32.14
C PRO A 174 0.49 8.88 33.34
N PRO A 175 -0.86 8.90 33.27
CA PRO A 175 -1.73 8.47 34.36
C PRO A 175 -1.75 6.94 34.50
N ILE A 176 -0.67 6.36 35.05
CA ILE A 176 -0.43 4.91 35.15
C ILE A 176 -1.60 4.16 35.80
N ALA A 177 -2.16 4.69 36.90
CA ALA A 177 -3.29 4.05 37.58
C ALA A 177 -4.51 3.89 36.65
N LYS A 178 -4.78 4.91 35.82
CA LYS A 178 -5.88 4.87 34.84
C LYS A 178 -5.59 3.88 33.72
N ILE A 179 -4.35 3.84 33.23
CA ILE A 179 -3.90 2.90 32.20
C ILE A 179 -4.08 1.46 32.69
N LYS A 180 -3.57 1.14 33.88
CA LYS A 180 -3.70 -0.20 34.49
C LYS A 180 -5.16 -0.65 34.62
N ARG A 181 -6.04 0.23 35.10
CA ARG A 181 -7.48 -0.06 35.20
C ARG A 181 -8.12 -0.35 33.84
N ARG A 182 -7.75 0.40 32.79
CA ARG A 182 -8.28 0.17 31.44
C ARG A 182 -7.80 -1.17 30.89
N VAL A 183 -6.50 -1.45 30.97
CA VAL A 183 -5.91 -2.71 30.50
C VAL A 183 -6.54 -3.90 31.23
N GLN A 184 -6.69 -3.82 32.56
CA GLN A 184 -7.37 -4.87 33.32
C GLN A 184 -8.81 -5.11 32.86
N ARG A 185 -9.55 -4.03 32.56
CA ARG A 185 -10.91 -4.17 32.03
C ARG A 185 -10.90 -4.85 30.66
N GLU A 186 -10.05 -4.40 29.74
CA GLU A 186 -9.94 -5.00 28.40
C GLU A 186 -9.53 -6.48 28.44
N LEU A 187 -8.64 -6.87 29.37
CA LEU A 187 -8.25 -8.26 29.56
C LEU A 187 -9.40 -9.10 30.12
N LYS A 188 -10.15 -8.58 31.09
CA LYS A 188 -11.37 -9.23 31.63
C LYS A 188 -12.45 -9.40 30.56
N ASP A 189 -12.70 -8.36 29.77
CA ASP A 189 -13.69 -8.39 28.69
C ASP A 189 -13.32 -9.43 27.62
N LYS A 190 -12.03 -9.73 27.45
CA LYS A 190 -11.50 -10.78 26.56
C LYS A 190 -11.36 -12.15 27.23
N GLY A 191 -11.70 -12.29 28.51
CA GLY A 191 -11.58 -13.54 29.28
C GLY A 191 -10.14 -14.00 29.51
N LEU A 192 -9.16 -13.08 29.45
CA LEU A 192 -7.74 -13.39 29.63
C LEU A 192 -7.28 -13.37 31.09
N ILE A 193 -8.08 -12.75 31.98
CA ILE A 193 -7.93 -12.73 33.45
C ILE A 193 -9.30 -12.64 34.14
#